data_AF-A0A353B8I9-F1
#
_entry.id   AF-A0A353B8I9-F1
#
_cell.length_a   1.000
_cell.length_b   1.000
_cell.length_c   1.000
_cell.angle_alpha   90.00
_cell.angle_beta   90.00
_cell.angle_gamma   90.00
#
_symmetry.space_group_name_H-M   'P 1'
#
loop_
_entity.id
_entity.type
_entity.pdbx_description
1 polymer ?
#
loop_
_entity_poly.entity_id
_entity_poly.type
_entity_poly.pdbx_seq_one_letter_code
_entity_poly.pdbx_strand_id
1 'polypeptide(L)' 'VVKQLVVVGERTGRLVEVTAEIRNHLREDVEKTTSAMLGSIEPILTAGLAVVIGGILLAVYLPMFDMIGKTS' A
#
# COMPACT_ATOMS: atom_id res chain seq x y z
N VAL A 1 23.59 -1.87 -5.71
CA VAL A 1 23.90 -3.30 -5.47
C VAL A 1 24.08 -4.08 -6.78
N VAL A 2 23.13 -3.97 -7.73
CA VAL A 2 23.17 -4.66 -9.05
C VAL A 2 24.48 -4.42 -9.84
N LYS A 3 25.04 -3.20 -9.86
CA LYS A 3 26.30 -2.90 -10.56
C LYS A 3 27.53 -3.64 -9.98
N GLN A 4 27.57 -3.89 -8.68
CA GLN A 4 28.70 -4.61 -8.05
C GLN A 4 28.63 -6.11 -8.31
N LEU A 5 27.42 -6.67 -8.32
CA LEU A 5 27.17 -8.07 -8.67
C LEU A 5 27.67 -8.37 -10.10
N VAL A 6 27.30 -7.54 -11.08
CA VAL A 6 27.73 -7.70 -12.49
C VAL A 6 29.26 -7.68 -12.64
N VAL A 7 29.94 -6.73 -11.99
CA VAL A 7 31.41 -6.60 -12.06
C VAL A 7 32.15 -7.79 -11.42
N VAL A 8 31.58 -8.40 -10.37
CA VAL A 8 32.16 -9.60 -9.73
C VAL A 8 31.94 -10.85 -10.59
N GLY A 9 30.78 -10.98 -11.25
CA GLY A 9 30.50 -12.07 -12.18
C GLY A 9 31.40 -12.05 -13.42
N GLU A 10 31.72 -10.86 -13.92
CA GLU A 10 32.61 -10.66 -15.07
C GLU A 10 34.06 -11.04 -14.75
N ARG A 11 34.55 -10.68 -13.56
CA ARG A 11 35.93 -11.01 -13.11
C ARG A 11 36.13 -12.47 -12.73
N THR A 12 35.07 -13.21 -12.42
CA THR A 12 35.13 -14.62 -11.99
C THR A 12 34.69 -15.61 -13.08
N GLY A 13 34.25 -15.11 -14.25
CA GLY A 13 33.70 -15.94 -15.32
C GLY A 13 32.29 -16.49 -15.02
N ARG A 14 31.61 -15.99 -13.99
CA ARG A 14 30.31 -16.48 -13.47
C ARG A 14 29.13 -15.54 -13.76
N LEU A 15 29.22 -14.74 -14.83
CA LEU A 15 28.17 -13.79 -15.25
C LEU A 15 26.75 -14.39 -15.31
N VAL A 16 26.63 -15.65 -15.73
CA VAL A 16 25.34 -16.35 -15.82
C VAL A 16 24.69 -16.52 -14.44
N GLU A 17 25.47 -16.86 -13.41
CA GLU A 17 24.99 -17.01 -12.03
C GLU A 17 24.58 -15.67 -11.43
N VAL A 18 25.39 -14.64 -11.64
CA VAL A 18 25.10 -13.28 -11.16
C VAL A 18 23.83 -12.71 -11.80
N THR A 19 23.62 -12.97 -13.09
CA THR A 19 22.39 -12.53 -13.79
C THR A 19 21.15 -13.25 -13.25
N ALA A 20 21.28 -14.52 -12.89
CA ALA A 20 20.19 -15.28 -12.26
C ALA A 20 19.85 -14.73 -10.86
N GLU A 21 20.85 -14.33 -10.08
CA GLU A 21 20.67 -13.71 -8.77
C GLU A 21 19.97 -12.34 -8.88
N ILE A 22 20.40 -11.50 -9.82
CA ILE A 22 19.79 -10.19 -10.09
C ILE A 22 18.31 -10.35 -10.48
N ARG A 23 17.99 -11.31 -11.35
CA ARG A 23 16.61 -11.62 -11.75
C ARG A 23 15.76 -12.03 -10.54
N ASN A 24 16.30 -12.86 -9.65
CA ASN A 24 15.58 -13.31 -8.46
C ASN A 24 15.30 -12.14 -7.50
N HIS A 25 16.29 -11.26 -7.30
CA HIS A 25 16.12 -10.06 -6.48
C HIS A 25 15.06 -9.10 -7.04
N LEU A 26 15.09 -8.85 -8.35
CA LEU A 26 14.09 -8.01 -9.03
C LEU A 26 12.68 -8.59 -8.92
N ARG A 27 12.53 -9.92 -9.03
CA ARG A 27 11.25 -10.58 -8.82
C ARG A 27 10.74 -10.37 -7.40
N GLU A 28 11.59 -10.59 -6.40
CA GLU A 28 11.24 -10.34 -5.00
C GLU A 28 10.84 -8.89 -4.75
N ASP A 29 11.56 -7.91 -5.31
CA ASP A 29 11.26 -6.50 -5.15
C ASP A 29 9.92 -6.12 -5.79
N VAL A 30 9.64 -6.65 -6.99
CA VAL A 30 8.36 -6.46 -7.68
C VAL A 30 7.21 -7.11 -6.89
N GLU A 31 7.42 -8.31 -6.38
CA GLU A 31 6.42 -9.05 -5.61
C GLU A 31 6.12 -8.34 -4.28
N LYS A 32 7.15 -7.92 -3.54
CA LYS A 32 7.00 -7.11 -2.31
C LYS A 32 6.26 -5.81 -2.56
N THR A 33 6.61 -5.10 -3.62
CA THR A 33 5.94 -3.83 -3.98
C THR A 33 4.49 -4.07 -4.34
N THR A 34 4.19 -5.11 -5.12
CA THR A 34 2.83 -5.46 -5.52
C THR A 34 1.98 -5.86 -4.31
N SER A 35 2.52 -6.69 -3.41
CA SER A 35 1.84 -7.08 -2.17
C SER A 35 1.59 -5.89 -1.24
N ALA A 36 2.54 -4.96 -1.12
CA ALA A 36 2.35 -3.75 -0.33
C ALA A 36 1.29 -2.82 -0.93
N MET A 37 1.27 -2.68 -2.26
CA MET A 37 0.24 -1.92 -2.97
C MET A 37 -1.14 -2.53 -2.74
N LEU A 38 -1.28 -3.86 -2.91
CA LEU A 38 -2.53 -4.57 -2.67
C LEU A 38 -2.96 -4.49 -1.19
N GLY A 39 -2.03 -4.65 -0.26
CA GLY A 39 -2.29 -4.54 1.18
C GLY A 39 -2.77 -3.15 1.61
N SER A 40 -2.39 -2.10 0.86
CA SER A 40 -2.86 -0.73 1.12
C SER A 40 -4.30 -0.45 0.64
N ILE A 41 -4.87 -1.31 -0.22
CA ILE A 41 -6.22 -1.13 -0.74
C ILE A 41 -7.27 -1.31 0.37
N GLU A 42 -7.10 -2.31 1.23
CA GLU A 42 -8.03 -2.59 2.34
C GLU A 42 -8.22 -1.37 3.27
N PRO A 43 -7.18 -0.75 3.85
CA PRO A 43 -7.35 0.40 4.72
C PRO A 43 -7.93 1.62 4.01
N ILE A 44 -7.67 1.81 2.71
CA ILE A 44 -8.27 2.90 1.92
C ILE A 44 -9.78 2.72 1.81
N LEU A 45 -10.24 1.51 1.49
CA LEU A 45 -11.66 1.19 1.37
C LEU A 45 -12.37 1.35 2.72
N THR A 46 -11.76 0.84 3.81
CA THR A 46 -12.32 0.98 5.17
C THR A 46 -12.37 2.43 5.62
N ALA A 47 -11.33 3.23 5.36
CA ALA A 47 -11.32 4.65 5.68
C ALA A 47 -12.41 5.42 4.91
N GLY A 48 -12.58 5.11 3.62
CA GLY A 48 -13.65 5.70 2.80
C GLY A 48 -15.04 5.39 3.35
N LEU A 49 -15.29 4.12 3.73
CA LEU A 49 -16.55 3.72 4.35
C LEU A 49 -16.80 4.47 5.67
N ALA A 50 -15.79 4.60 6.52
CA ALA A 50 -15.89 5.32 7.79
C ALA A 50 -16.27 6.79 7.60
N VAL A 51 -15.72 7.45 6.57
CA VAL A 51 -16.09 8.84 6.22
C VAL A 51 -17.54 8.94 5.79
N VAL A 52 -18.01 8.04 4.93
CA VAL A 52 -19.40 8.03 4.47
C VAL A 52 -20.36 7.81 5.65
N ILE A 53 -20.08 6.82 6.50
CA ILE A 53 -20.89 6.54 7.69
C ILE A 53 -20.87 7.75 8.64
N GLY A 54 -19.70 8.33 8.92
CA GLY A 54 -19.57 9.52 9.76
C GLY A 54 -20.37 10.72 9.23
N GLY A 55 -20.34 10.94 7.91
CA GLY A 55 -21.12 12.00 7.26
C GLY A 55 -22.63 11.79 7.40
N ILE A 56 -23.11 10.55 7.24
CA ILE A 56 -24.52 10.20 7.44
C ILE A 56 -24.92 10.44 8.90
N LEU A 57 -24.10 10.00 9.85
CA LEU A 57 -24.37 10.21 11.27
C LEU A 57 -24.47 11.71 11.59
N LEU A 58 -23.52 12.53 11.12
CA LEU A 58 -23.58 13.98 11.31
C LEU A 58 -24.86 14.59 10.72
N ALA A 59 -25.24 14.19 9.50
CA ALA A 59 -26.45 14.68 8.83
C ALA A 59 -27.74 14.32 9.59
N VAL A 60 -27.76 13.21 10.33
CA VAL A 60 -28.90 12.78 11.15
C VAL A 60 -28.86 13.41 12.55
N TYR A 61 -27.68 13.48 13.18
CA TYR A 61 -27.53 13.99 14.54
C TYR A 61 -27.71 15.51 14.63
N LEU A 62 -27.26 16.28 13.64
CA LEU A 62 -27.44 17.74 13.61
C LEU A 62 -28.92 18.18 13.71
N PRO A 63 -29.84 17.72 12.84
CA PRO A 63 -31.25 18.11 12.95
C PRO A 63 -31.91 17.56 14.22
N MET A 64 -31.49 16.40 14.72
CA MET A 64 -31.96 15.91 16.02
C MET A 64 -31.57 16.85 17.16
N PHE A 65 -30.34 17.35 17.17
CA PHE A 65 -29.86 18.31 18.17
C PHE A 65 -30.66 19.61 18.14
N ASP A 66 -30.92 20.14 16.93
CA ASP A 66 -31.73 21.34 16.75
C ASP A 66 -33.19 21.14 17.21
N MET A 67 -33.78 19.96 16.95
CA MET A 67 -35.14 19.65 17.43
C MET A 67 -35.23 19.56 18.96
N ILE A 68 -34.21 19.00 19.61
CA ILE A 68 -34.13 18.90 21.08
C ILE A 68 -33.93 20.29 21.70
N GLY A 69 -33.01 21.09 21.14
CA GLY A 69 -32.72 22.43 21.63
C GLY A 69 -33.86 23.43 21.47
N LYS A 70 -34.78 23.21 20.52
CA LYS A 70 -35.90 24.09 20.21
C LYS A 70 -37.16 23.84 21.06
N THR A 71 -37.13 22.86 21.97
CA THR A 71 -38.25 22.49 22.86
C THR A 71 -38.03 22.89 24.34
N SER A 72 -36.93 23.59 24.67
CA SER A 72 -36.76 24.36 25.93
C SER A 72 -36.85 25.85 25.66
#